data_AF-A0A811N5K6-F1
#
_entry.id   AF-A0A811N5K6-F1
#
_cell.length_a   1.000
_cell.length_b   1.000
_cell.length_c   1.000
_cell.angle_alpha   90.00
_cell.angle_beta   90.00
_cell.angle_gamma   90.00
#
_symmetry.space_group_name_H-M   'P 1'
#
loop_
_entity.id
_entity.type
_entity.pdbx_description
1 polymer ?
#
loop_
_entity_poly.entity_id
_entity_poly.type
_entity_poly.pdbx_seq_one_letter_code
_entity_poly.pdbx_strand_id
1 'polypeptide(L)' 'MADKADWCDANVRHFIDICKGEIEAGNRPLGFFNRTGWKNVISKHEEKTGQKLTKKQLKNKWDNMKKEYT' A
#
# COMPACT_ATOMS: atom_id res chain seq x y z
N MET A 1 -7.62 -21.68 -4.51
CA MET A 1 -8.39 -20.48 -4.94
C MET A 1 -7.61 -19.27 -4.49
N ALA A 2 -7.31 -18.33 -5.39
CA ALA A 2 -6.44 -17.20 -5.07
C ALA A 2 -7.11 -16.36 -3.98
N ASP A 3 -6.44 -16.25 -2.84
CA ASP A 3 -6.74 -15.33 -1.74
C ASP A 3 -6.62 -13.90 -2.29
N LYS A 4 -7.68 -13.44 -2.94
CA LYS A 4 -7.74 -12.11 -3.56
C LYS A 4 -7.95 -11.15 -2.41
N ALA A 5 -6.94 -10.32 -2.18
CA ALA A 5 -7.04 -9.13 -1.36
C ALA A 5 -8.34 -8.38 -1.70
N ASP A 6 -9.21 -8.21 -0.71
CA ASP A 6 -10.42 -7.42 -0.89
C ASP A 6 -10.02 -5.95 -0.90
N TRP A 7 -10.03 -5.35 -2.09
CA TRP A 7 -9.74 -3.94 -2.30
C TRP A 7 -11.03 -3.12 -2.34
N CYS A 8 -11.92 -3.30 -1.35
CA CYS A 8 -13.05 -2.39 -1.16
C CYS A 8 -12.55 -0.95 -0.96
N ASP A 9 -13.40 0.04 -1.27
CA ASP A 9 -13.12 1.47 -1.13
C ASP A 9 -12.51 1.83 0.24
N ALA A 10 -12.99 1.20 1.32
CA ALA A 10 -12.43 1.38 2.66
C ALA A 10 -10.95 0.96 2.74
N ASN A 11 -10.60 -0.22 2.21
CA ASN A 11 -9.23 -0.73 2.23
C ASN A 11 -8.32 0.08 1.31
N VAL A 12 -8.83 0.52 0.16
CA VAL A 12 -8.11 1.42 -0.74
C VAL A 12 -7.84 2.77 -0.04
N ARG A 13 -8.84 3.35 0.64
CA ARG A 13 -8.68 4.59 1.40
C ARG A 13 -7.65 4.45 2.51
N HIS A 14 -7.69 3.35 3.27
CA HIS A 14 -6.69 3.06 4.30
C HIS A 14 -5.29 2.88 3.70
N PHE A 15 -5.17 2.17 2.59
CA PHE A 15 -3.89 2.00 1.91
C PHE A 15 -3.31 3.35 1.44
N ILE A 16 -4.13 4.22 0.87
CA ILE A 16 -3.72 5.57 0.46
C ILE A 16 -3.29 6.41 1.66
N ASP A 17 -4.02 6.36 2.77
CA ASP A 17 -3.69 7.06 4.01
C ASP A 17 -2.32 6.63 4.57
N ILE A 18 -2.09 5.31 4.64
CA ILE A 18 -0.79 4.73 5.03
C ILE A 18 0.31 5.18 4.09
N CYS A 19 0.07 5.10 2.77
CA CYS A 19 1.03 5.55 1.76
C CYS A 19 1.35 7.04 1.91
N LYS A 20 0.35 7.88 2.21
CA LYS A 20 0.54 9.31 2.41
C LYS A 20 1.40 9.58 3.65
N GLY A 21 1.12 8.91 4.78
CA GLY A 21 1.93 9.04 5.99
C GLY A 21 3.39 8.62 5.77
N GLU A 22 3.65 7.57 4.99
CA GLU A 22 5.03 7.18 4.65
C GLU A 22 5.71 8.16 3.68
N ILE A 23 4.95 8.83 2.80
CA ILE A 23 5.49 9.91 1.95
C ILE A 23 5.90 11.11 2.80
N GLU A 24 5.04 11.53 3.74
CA GLU A 24 5.31 12.63 4.67
C GLU A 24 6.49 12.31 5.60
N ALA A 25 6.66 11.05 5.99
CA ALA A 25 7.82 10.55 6.74
C ALA A 25 9.13 10.50 5.92
N GLY A 26 9.11 10.89 4.64
CA GLY A 26 10.31 10.88 3.79
C GLY A 26 10.72 9.49 3.29
N ASN A 27 9.89 8.46 3.48
CA ASN A 27 10.19 7.09 3.01
C ASN A 27 10.02 6.90 1.50
N ARG A 28 9.79 7.99 0.74
CA ARG A 28 9.69 8.03 -0.72
C ARG A 28 10.68 9.02 -1.38
N PRO A 29 12.00 8.88 -1.18
CA PRO A 29 12.98 9.86 -1.66
C PRO A 29 13.13 9.91 -3.19
N LEU A 30 12.84 8.80 -3.89
CA LEU A 30 13.04 8.66 -5.35
C LEU A 30 11.74 8.33 -6.10
N GLY A 31 10.58 8.76 -5.58
CA GLY A 31 9.29 8.47 -6.21
C GLY A 31 8.77 7.03 -6.00
N PHE A 32 9.51 6.20 -5.26
CA PHE A 32 9.12 4.87 -4.78
C PHE A 32 9.36 4.73 -3.28
N PHE A 33 8.53 3.93 -2.61
CA PHE A 33 8.77 3.59 -1.22
C PHE A 33 10.08 2.80 -1.10
N ASN A 34 10.93 3.21 -0.17
CA ASN A 34 12.14 2.47 0.18
C ASN A 34 11.78 1.14 0.87
N ARG A 35 12.80 0.34 1.24
CA ARG A 35 12.56 -0.97 1.88
C ARG A 35 11.80 -0.83 3.20
N THR A 36 12.07 0.23 3.97
CA THR A 36 11.40 0.55 5.24
C THR A 36 9.95 0.98 5.02
N GLY A 37 9.68 1.87 4.08
CA GLY A 37 8.35 2.33 3.73
C GLY A 37 7.45 1.18 3.28
N TRP A 38 7.97 0.24 2.48
CA TRP A 38 7.21 -0.97 2.14
C TRP A 38 6.95 -1.87 3.35
N LYS A 39 7.91 -2.02 4.26
CA LYS A 39 7.73 -2.81 5.48
C LYS A 39 6.65 -2.18 6.37
N ASN A 40 6.70 -0.86 6.54
CA ASN A 40 5.71 -0.10 7.30
C ASN A 40 4.33 -0.18 6.65
N VAL A 41 4.23 -0.04 5.32
CA VAL A 41 2.96 -0.15 4.60
C VAL A 41 2.34 -1.53 4.79
N ILE A 42 3.13 -2.60 4.68
CA ILE A 42 2.65 -3.97 4.92
C ILE A 42 2.14 -4.12 6.35
N SER A 43 2.96 -3.76 7.34
CA SER A 43 2.59 -3.91 8.75
C SER A 43 1.36 -3.08 9.13
N LYS A 44 1.32 -1.81 8.75
CA LYS A 44 0.17 -0.92 9.01
C LYS A 44 -1.09 -1.38 8.29
N HIS A 45 -0.95 -1.88 7.05
CA HIS A 45 -2.08 -2.39 6.29
C HIS A 45 -2.64 -3.67 6.92
N GLU A 46 -1.77 -4.61 7.31
CA GLU A 46 -2.15 -5.85 8.02
C GLU A 46 -2.82 -5.54 9.35
N GLU A 47 -2.27 -4.61 10.15
CA GLU A 47 -2.86 -4.20 11.43
C GLU A 47 -4.23 -3.56 11.26
N LYS A 48 -4.43 -2.76 10.20
CA LYS A 48 -5.69 -2.02 9.98
C LYS A 48 -6.78 -2.85 9.34
N THR A 49 -6.43 -3.69 8.36
CA THR A 49 -7.40 -4.47 7.57
C THR A 49 -7.50 -5.93 8.01
N GLY A 50 -6.56 -6.40 8.83
CA GLY A 50 -6.41 -7.82 9.15
C GLY A 50 -5.90 -8.67 7.98
N GLN A 51 -5.68 -8.07 6.80
CA GLN A 51 -5.29 -8.79 5.59
C GLN A 51 -3.77 -8.89 5.49
N LYS A 52 -3.29 -10.13 5.45
CA LYS A 52 -1.89 -10.47 5.18
C LYS A 52 -1.55 -10.28 3.71
N LEU A 53 -1.35 -9.03 3.31
CA LEU A 53 -0.97 -8.68 1.95
C LEU A 53 0.54 -8.68 1.76
N THR A 54 0.98 -9.33 0.69
CA THR A 54 2.39 -9.32 0.32
C THR A 54 2.78 -7.97 -0.30
N LYS A 55 4.06 -7.63 -0.19
CA LYS A 55 4.65 -6.47 -0.90
C LYS A 55 4.26 -6.42 -2.38
N LYS A 56 4.21 -7.58 -3.05
CA LYS A 56 3.89 -7.68 -4.48
C LYS A 56 2.43 -7.27 -4.76
N GLN A 57 1.48 -7.67 -3.92
CA GLN A 57 0.07 -7.28 -4.05
C GLN A 57 -0.11 -5.77 -3.84
N LEU A 58 0.48 -5.22 -2.77
CA LEU A 58 0.42 -3.77 -2.48
C LEU A 58 1.10 -2.95 -3.58
N LYS A 59 2.26 -3.40 -4.08
CA LYS A 59 2.95 -2.76 -5.21
C LYS A 59 2.09 -2.79 -6.47
N ASN A 60 1.47 -3.92 -6.78
CA ASN A 60 0.61 -4.03 -7.96
C ASN A 60 -0.61 -3.11 -7.85
N LYS A 61 -1.23 -3.01 -6.68
CA LYS A 61 -2.34 -2.09 -6.44
C LYS A 61 -1.91 -0.63 -6.59
N TRP A 62 -0.75 -0.26 -6.04
CA TRP A 62 -0.16 1.07 -6.19
C TRP A 62 0.16 1.43 -7.64
N ASP A 63 0.71 0.50 -8.42
CA ASP A 63 1.01 0.71 -9.85
C ASP A 63 -0.26 0.91 -10.68
N ASN A 64 -1.29 0.10 -10.42
CA ASN A 64 -2.60 0.27 -11.07
C ASN A 64 -3.23 1.61 -10.72
N MET A 65 -3.23 2.02 -9.44
CA MET A 65 -3.73 3.34 -9.06
C MET A 65 -2.97 4.47 -9.75
N LYS A 66 -1.64 4.38 -9.88
CA LYS A 66 -0.90 5.42 -10.63
C LYS A 66 -1.35 5.54 -12.08
N LYS A 67 -1.67 4.42 -12.73
CA LYS A 67 -2.16 4.39 -14.11
C LYS A 67 -3.58 4.90 -14.24
N GLU A 68 -4.46 4.59 -13.29
CA GLU A 68 -5.85 5.08 -13.31
C GLU A 68 -5.95 6.59 -13.05
N TYR A 69 -4.96 7.17 -12.36
CA TYR A 69 -4.90 8.60 -12.04
C TYR A 69 -3.90 9.39 -12.92
N THR A 70 -3.44 8.82 -14.04
CA THR A 70 -2.66 9.48 -15.11
C THR A 70 -3.50 9.56 -16.36
#